data_AF-A0A4Q0YGT1-F1
#
_entry.id   AF-A0A4Q0YGT1-F1
#
_cell.length_a   1.000
_cell.length_b   1.000
_cell.length_c   1.000
_cell.angle_alpha   90.00
_cell.angle_beta   90.00
_cell.angle_gamma   90.00
#
_symmetry.space_group_name_H-M   'P 1'
#
loop_
_entity.id
_entity.type
_entity.pdbx_description
1 polymer ?
#
loop_
_entity_poly.entity_id
_entity_poly.type
_entity_poly.pdbx_seq_one_letter_code
_entity_poly.pdbx_strand_id
1 'polypeptide(L)' 'MSVNDRFIKIDEVIQCVGIGKTKILELSKSGKFVKPLKIDGFSSNLFSFLEIQNWMEEQKKKRDQTYNTPS' A
#
# COMPACT_ATOMS: atom_id res chain seq x y z
N MET A 1 -15.55 4.45 14.96
CA MET A 1 -15.70 3.38 13.95
C MET A 1 -14.56 2.42 14.13
N SER A 2 -14.85 1.16 14.47
CA SER A 2 -13.82 0.12 14.62
C SER A 2 -13.29 -0.22 13.24
N VAL A 3 -12.14 0.34 12.87
CA VAL A 3 -11.51 -0.04 11.62
C VAL A 3 -10.86 -1.38 11.85
N ASN A 4 -11.54 -2.43 11.39
CA ASN A 4 -11.08 -3.80 11.55
C ASN A 4 -9.90 -3.99 10.59
N ASP A 5 -8.71 -3.60 11.02
CA ASP A 5 -7.52 -3.80 10.23
C ASP A 5 -7.27 -5.30 10.08
N ARG A 6 -6.97 -5.70 8.85
CA ARG A 6 -6.72 -7.10 8.51
C ARG A 6 -5.46 -7.19 7.68
N PHE A 7 -4.69 -8.24 7.94
CA PHE A 7 -3.51 -8.54 7.15
C PHE A 7 -3.92 -9.23 5.85
N ILE A 8 -3.48 -8.65 4.74
CA ILE A 8 -3.65 -9.20 3.40
C ILE A 8 -2.31 -9.62 2.81
N LYS A 9 -2.34 -10.63 1.94
CA LYS A 9 -1.14 -11.10 1.25
C LYS A 9 -0.80 -10.18 0.09
N ILE A 10 0.42 -10.28 -0.43
CA ILE A 10 0.84 -9.49 -1.59
C ILE A 10 -0.06 -9.70 -2.83
N ASP A 11 -0.66 -10.87 -2.99
CA ASP A 11 -1.58 -11.16 -4.10
C ASP A 11 -2.85 -10.28 -4.04
N GLU A 12 -3.45 -10.19 -2.86
CA GLU A 12 -4.59 -9.29 -2.58
C GLU A 12 -4.20 -7.81 -2.75
N VAL A 13 -2.96 -7.46 -2.35
CA VAL A 13 -2.45 -6.09 -2.56
C VAL A 13 -2.40 -5.78 -4.05
N ILE A 14 -1.88 -6.70 -4.87
CA ILE A 14 -1.84 -6.55 -6.33
C ILE A 14 -3.25 -6.34 -6.89
N GLN A 15 -4.25 -7.07 -6.39
CA GLN A 15 -5.64 -6.87 -6.80
C GLN A 15 -6.20 -5.51 -6.35
N CYS A 16 -5.82 -5.02 -5.17
CA CYS A 16 -6.28 -3.72 -4.66
C CYS A 16 -5.68 -2.54 -5.44
N VAL A 17 -4.36 -2.56 -5.69
CA VAL A 17 -3.66 -1.41 -6.30
C VAL A 17 -3.43 -1.55 -7.80
N GLY A 18 -3.60 -2.75 -8.37
CA GLY A 18 -3.33 -3.03 -9.79
C GLY A 18 -1.85 -2.99 -10.18
N ILE A 19 -0.93 -2.98 -9.21
CA ILE A 19 0.52 -2.90 -9.43
C ILE A 19 1.13 -4.28 -9.28
N GLY A 20 2.00 -4.69 -10.22
CA GLY A 20 2.67 -5.98 -10.17
C GLY A 20 3.57 -6.16 -8.94
N LYS A 21 3.70 -7.42 -8.47
CA LYS A 21 4.47 -7.82 -7.29
C LYS A 21 5.87 -7.22 -7.22
N THR A 22 6.64 -7.30 -8.32
CA THR A 22 8.01 -6.80 -8.39
C THR A 22 8.07 -5.32 -8.05
N LYS A 23 7.17 -4.54 -8.65
CA LYS A 23 7.11 -3.09 -8.46
C LYS A 23 6.68 -2.72 -7.05
N ILE A 24 5.71 -3.44 -6.48
CA ILE A 24 5.33 -3.26 -5.06
C ILE A 24 6.56 -3.48 -4.17
N LEU A 25 7.29 -4.58 -4.34
CA LEU A 25 8.47 -4.89 -3.54
C LEU A 25 9.57 -3.84 -3.69
N GLU A 26 9.79 -3.33 -4.91
CA GLU A 26 10.71 -2.21 -5.15
C GLU A 26 10.27 -0.94 -4.43
N LEU A 27 8.99 -0.56 -4.54
CA LEU A 27 8.46 0.64 -3.88
C LEU A 27 8.49 0.50 -2.35
N SER A 28 8.20 -0.68 -1.81
CA SER A 28 8.32 -0.97 -0.39
C SER A 28 9.78 -0.82 0.08
N LYS A 29 10.75 -1.30 -0.72
CA LYS A 29 12.19 -1.11 -0.43
C LYS A 29 12.60 0.36 -0.49
N SER A 30 12.08 1.11 -1.46
CA SER A 30 12.35 2.55 -1.59
C SER A 30 11.59 3.43 -0.59
N GLY A 31 10.75 2.84 0.29
CA GLY A 31 9.92 3.59 1.23
C GLY A 31 8.78 4.38 0.57
N LYS A 32 8.47 4.11 -0.69
CA LYS A 32 7.38 4.75 -1.46
C LYS A 32 6.06 3.98 -1.38
N PHE A 33 6.07 2.81 -0.75
CA PHE A 33 4.91 1.95 -0.54
C PHE A 33 4.94 1.34 0.86
N VAL A 34 3.81 0.79 1.29
CA VAL A 34 3.64 0.11 2.58
C VAL A 34 4.69 -0.98 2.76
N LYS A 35 5.24 -1.09 3.98
CA LYS A 35 6.27 -2.09 4.29
C LYS A 35 5.62 -3.46 4.52
N PRO A 36 6.17 -4.54 3.95
CA PRO A 36 5.70 -5.88 4.26
C PRO A 36 5.99 -6.22 5.72
N LEU A 37 4.98 -6.69 6.43
CA LEU A 37 5.10 -7.32 7.73
C LEU A 37 5.53 -8.78 7.52
N LYS A 38 6.61 -9.16 8.20
CA LYS A 38 7.06 -10.55 8.31
C LYS A 38 6.68 -11.04 9.70
N ILE A 39 5.83 -12.06 9.75
CA ILE A 39 5.50 -12.74 11.00
C ILE A 39 6.40 -13.96 11.12
N ASP A 40 7.01 -14.14 12.28
CA ASP A 40 7.84 -15.30 12.55
C ASP A 40 7.01 -16.60 12.37
N GLY A 41 7.56 -17.57 11.63
CA GLY A 41 6.81 -18.77 11.22
C GLY A 41 5.90 -18.60 9.99
N PHE A 42 5.83 -17.42 9.38
CA PHE A 42 5.07 -17.15 8.15
C PHE A 42 6.01 -16.71 7.02
N SER A 43 6.16 -17.56 5.99
CA SER A 43 7.05 -17.26 4.86
C SER A 43 6.52 -16.20 3.88
N SER A 44 5.28 -15.72 4.08
CA SER A 44 4.63 -14.76 3.19
C SER A 44 4.71 -13.34 3.73
N ASN A 45 4.97 -12.38 2.83
CA ASN A 45 4.86 -10.95 3.14
C ASN A 45 3.37 -10.59 3.33
N LEU A 46 3.06 -10.03 4.48
CA LEU A 46 1.74 -9.53 4.83
C LEU A 46 1.72 -8.01 4.82
N PHE A 47 0.56 -7.43 4.56
CA PHE A 47 0.35 -5.99 4.52
C PHE A 47 -0.91 -5.64 5.27
N SER A 48 -0.90 -4.54 6.02
CA SER A 48 -2.12 -4.02 6.62
C SER A 48 -3.04 -3.48 5.53
N PHE A 49 -4.27 -3.97 5.46
CA PHE A 49 -5.26 -3.48 4.49
C PHE A 49 -5.49 -1.97 4.66
N LEU A 50 -5.52 -1.49 5.90
CA LEU A 50 -5.66 -0.08 6.21
C LEU A 50 -4.51 0.77 5.68
N GLU A 51 -3.26 0.32 5.84
CA GLU A 51 -2.11 1.03 5.28
C GLU A 51 -2.18 1.12 3.75
N ILE A 52 -2.62 0.05 3.07
CA ILE A 52 -2.79 0.05 1.62
C ILE A 52 -3.87 1.04 1.19
N GLN A 53 -4.99 1.10 1.91
CA GLN A 53 -6.03 2.10 1.66
C GLN A 53 -5.52 3.52 1.85
N ASN A 54 -4.84 3.80 2.96
CA ASN A 54 -4.25 5.11 3.24
C ASN A 54 -3.27 5.51 2.12
N TRP A 55 -2.41 4.60 1.68
CA TRP A 55 -1.47 4.87 0.59
C TRP A 55 -2.19 5.24 -0.71
N MET A 56 -3.28 4.55 -1.06
CA MET A 56 -4.10 4.90 -2.23
C MET A 56 -4.72 6.28 -2.09
N GLU A 57 -5.24 6.62 -0.92
CA GLU A 57 -5.76 7.97 -0.64
C GLU A 57 -4.67 9.04 -0.75
N GLU A 58 -3.45 8.77 -0.25
CA GLU A 58 -2.32 9.68 -0.43
C GLU A 58 -1.97 9.90 -1.90
N GLN A 59 -2.00 8.85 -2.74
CA GLN A 59 -1.77 9.02 -4.19
C GLN A 59 -2.87 9.88 -4.83
N LYS A 60 -4.14 9.67 -4.45
CA LYS A 60 -5.25 10.51 -4.91
C LYS A 60 -5.09 11.96 -4.47
N LYS A 61 -4.71 12.20 -3.21
CA LYS A 61 -4.44 13.54 -2.69
C LYS A 61 -3.29 14.21 -3.42
N LYS A 62 -2.20 13.50 -3.70
CA LYS A 62 -1.08 14.03 -4.51
C LYS A 62 -1.55 14.43 -5.90
N ARG A 63 -2.38 13.61 -6.56
CA ARG A 63 -3.00 13.96 -7.86
C ARG A 63 -3.81 15.27 -7.74
N ASP A 64 -4.72 15.35 -6.78
CA ASP A 64 -5.58 16.53 -6.60
C ASP A 64 -4.79 17.78 -6.15
N GLN A 65 -3.75 17.63 -5.33
CA GLN A 65 -2.87 18.74 -4.95
C GLN A 65 -2.06 19.28 -6.14
N THR A 66 -1.79 18.47 -7.16
CA THR A 66 -1.11 18.94 -8.38
C THR A 66 -2.04 19.81 -9.24
N TYR A 67 -3.35 19.81 -8.99
CA TYR A 67 -4.33 20.66 -9.69
C TYR A 67 -4.51 22.05 -9.04
N ASN A 68 -4.03 22.26 -7.81
CA ASN A 68 -4.28 23.50 -7.07
C ASN A 68 -3.04 24.40 -6.92
N THR A 69 -2.10 24.33 -7.87
CA THR A 69 -1.06 25.37 -8.01
C THR A 69 -1.66 26.51 -8.81
N PRO A 70 -1.91 27.70 -8.22
CA PRO A 70 -2.27 28.87 -9.01
C PRO A 70 -1.06 29.21 -9.88
N SER A 71 -1.22 29.03 -11.19
CA SER A 71 -0.34 29.67 -12.18
C SER A 71 -0.55 31.17 -12.17
#